data_AF-A0A954RKT1-F1
#
_entry.id   AF-A0A954RKT1-F1
#
_cell.length_a   1.000
_cell.length_b   1.000
_cell.length_c   1.000
_cell.angle_alpha   90.00
_cell.angle_beta   90.00
_cell.angle_gamma   90.00
#
_symmetry.space_group_name_H-M   'P 1'
#
loop_
_entity.id
_entity.type
_entity.pdbx_description
1 polymer ?
#
loop_
_entity_poly.entity_id
_entity_poly.type
_entity_poly.pdbx_seq_one_letter_code
_entity_poly.pdbx_strand_id
1 'polypeptide(L)'
;GRCEFTQAKNLDGLPVLTVDEEIYRYPPSLLIATVDKFAQLPRNGAAGHLFGHVTTECGRHGFKHPDIRPEVCGADKHNAQGKLPPASTTIATRLRPVDLIIQDELHLISDALGTMVGLYETAIDELATWEVDGRRVRPKVVASTATVRRAEEQAYALFRRRLAIFPPPGLDVEDSFFARQVPVDDEHPGRRYLGICAQG
;
A
#
# COMPACT_ATOMS: atom_id res chain seq x y z
N GLY A 1 -11.97 4.95 -27.70
CA GLY A 1 -12.54 5.14 -26.35
C GLY A 1 -12.13 6.49 -25.78
N ARG A 2 -12.86 7.01 -24.77
CA ARG A 2 -12.52 8.28 -24.10
C ARG A 2 -11.38 8.18 -23.08
N CYS A 3 -10.95 6.96 -22.72
CA CYS A 3 -9.85 6.71 -21.80
C CYS A 3 -8.57 7.45 -22.24
N GLU A 4 -7.93 8.16 -21.31
CA GLU A 4 -6.70 8.92 -21.54
C GLU A 4 -5.47 8.00 -21.61
N PHE A 5 -5.52 6.83 -20.98
CA PHE A 5 -4.43 5.87 -20.89
C PHE A 5 -4.41 4.84 -22.04
N THR A 6 -5.16 5.09 -23.11
CA THR A 6 -5.06 4.25 -24.32
C THR A 6 -3.71 4.46 -24.99
N GLN A 7 -3.14 3.41 -25.58
CA GLN A 7 -1.88 3.47 -26.33
C GLN A 7 -1.84 4.59 -27.39
N ALA A 8 -2.98 4.94 -27.99
CA ALA A 8 -3.08 6.01 -28.98
C ALA A 8 -2.95 7.44 -28.40
N LYS A 9 -3.17 7.61 -27.09
CA LYS A 9 -3.17 8.91 -26.40
C LYS A 9 -2.06 9.05 -25.37
N ASN A 10 -1.62 7.94 -24.78
CA ASN A 10 -0.54 7.89 -23.82
C ASN A 10 0.37 6.72 -24.16
N LEU A 11 1.58 7.03 -24.59
CA LEU A 11 2.61 6.03 -24.91
C LEU A 11 3.17 5.35 -23.65
N ASP A 12 3.05 5.99 -22.49
CA ASP A 12 3.54 5.49 -21.20
C ASP A 12 2.55 4.50 -20.55
N GLY A 13 1.34 4.37 -21.10
CA GLY A 13 0.34 3.41 -20.64
C GLY A 13 -0.32 3.77 -19.31
N LEU A 14 -0.69 2.76 -18.53
CA LEU A 14 -1.25 2.95 -17.18
C LEU A 14 -0.11 3.32 -16.21
N PRO A 15 -0.33 4.25 -15.26
CA PRO A 15 0.67 4.65 -14.27
C PRO A 15 0.80 3.61 -13.16
N VAL A 16 1.15 2.37 -13.54
CA VAL A 16 1.25 1.22 -12.64
C VAL A 16 2.68 0.71 -12.67
N LEU A 17 3.33 0.74 -11.52
CA LEU A 17 4.67 0.20 -11.33
C LEU A 17 4.55 -1.17 -10.68
N THR A 18 5.17 -2.18 -11.29
CA THR A 18 5.16 -3.57 -10.79
C THR A 18 6.54 -4.05 -10.35
N VAL A 19 7.59 -3.27 -10.65
CA VAL A 19 8.99 -3.60 -10.34
C VAL A 19 9.46 -2.77 -9.16
N ASP A 20 9.99 -3.43 -8.12
CA ASP A 20 10.41 -2.83 -6.85
C ASP A 20 11.40 -1.67 -7.05
N GLU A 21 12.39 -1.88 -7.91
CA GLU A 21 13.39 -0.86 -8.20
C GLU A 21 12.77 0.39 -8.84
N GLU A 22 11.78 0.24 -9.71
CA GLU A 22 11.02 1.37 -10.26
C GLU A 22 10.16 2.04 -9.18
N ILE A 23 9.51 1.26 -8.32
CA ILE A 23 8.74 1.76 -7.17
C ILE A 23 9.63 2.60 -6.23
N TYR A 24 10.87 2.19 -5.98
CA TYR A 24 11.78 2.95 -5.12
C TYR A 24 12.33 4.20 -5.82
N ARG A 25 12.54 4.16 -7.14
CA ARG A 25 12.98 5.33 -7.93
C ARG A 25 11.87 6.35 -8.14
N TYR A 26 10.64 5.87 -8.25
CA TYR A 26 9.43 6.67 -8.46
C TYR A 26 8.35 6.24 -7.44
N PRO A 27 8.51 6.60 -6.15
CA PRO A 27 7.55 6.25 -5.11
C PRO A 27 6.12 6.63 -5.51
N PRO A 28 5.21 5.65 -5.66
CA PRO A 28 3.85 5.92 -6.10
C PRO A 28 3.03 6.54 -4.97
N SER A 29 1.93 7.21 -5.33
CA SER A 29 0.96 7.71 -4.35
C SER A 29 0.10 6.61 -3.72
N LEU A 30 0.01 5.44 -4.36
CA LEU A 30 -0.72 4.28 -3.88
C LEU A 30 0.14 3.03 -4.10
N LEU A 31 0.37 2.28 -3.03
CA LEU A 31 1.07 1.00 -3.07
C LEU A 31 0.08 -0.11 -2.71
N ILE A 32 -0.06 -1.10 -3.58
CA ILE A 32 -0.80 -2.33 -3.31
C ILE A 32 0.25 -3.44 -3.18
N ALA A 33 0.40 -3.98 -1.97
CA ALA A 33 1.42 -4.97 -1.67
C ALA A 33 0.97 -5.87 -0.53
N THR A 34 1.57 -7.05 -0.47
CA THR A 34 1.53 -7.95 0.68
C THR A 34 2.58 -7.52 1.72
N VAL A 35 2.42 -7.97 2.97
CA VAL A 35 3.30 -7.58 4.10
C VAL A 35 4.78 -7.95 3.85
N ASP A 36 5.03 -8.97 3.04
CA ASP A 36 6.36 -9.41 2.61
C ASP A 36 7.16 -8.31 1.87
N LYS A 37 6.49 -7.32 1.25
CA LYS A 37 7.17 -6.17 0.63
C LYS A 37 8.02 -5.40 1.64
N PHE A 38 7.54 -5.33 2.87
CA PHE A 38 8.25 -4.68 3.97
C PHE A 38 9.39 -5.54 4.53
N ALA A 39 9.42 -6.85 4.23
CA ALA A 39 10.57 -7.69 4.57
C ALA A 39 11.85 -7.29 3.81
N GLN A 40 11.74 -6.47 2.75
CA GLN A 40 12.89 -5.89 2.06
C GLN A 40 13.50 -4.70 2.81
N LEU A 41 12.77 -4.04 3.73
CA LEU A 41 13.26 -2.85 4.43
C LEU A 41 14.63 -3.05 5.12
N PRO A 42 14.91 -4.19 5.79
CA PRO A 42 16.21 -4.39 6.43
C PRO A 42 17.34 -4.70 5.43
N ARG A 43 17.03 -5.08 4.19
CA ARG A 43 18.00 -5.55 3.19
C ARG A 43 18.22 -4.60 2.03
N ASN A 44 17.30 -3.68 1.80
CA ASN A 44 17.33 -2.74 0.70
C ASN A 44 16.93 -1.35 1.22
N GLY A 45 17.93 -0.50 1.46
CA GLY A 45 17.74 0.86 1.95
C GLY A 45 16.95 1.75 0.98
N ALA A 46 16.89 1.42 -0.31
CA ALA A 46 16.06 2.14 -1.28
C ALA A 46 14.56 2.04 -0.95
N ALA A 47 14.14 0.99 -0.22
CA ALA A 47 12.77 0.88 0.29
C ALA A 47 12.41 2.02 1.25
N GLY A 48 13.40 2.69 1.86
CA GLY A 48 13.21 3.89 2.66
C GLY A 48 12.58 5.06 1.90
N HIS A 49 12.68 5.08 0.56
CA HIS A 49 12.03 6.09 -0.28
C HIS A 49 10.50 6.06 -0.14
N LEU A 50 9.89 4.90 0.13
CA LEU A 50 8.45 4.79 0.42
C LEU A 50 8.03 5.56 1.67
N PHE A 51 8.96 5.79 2.59
CA PHE A 51 8.78 6.52 3.85
C PHE A 51 9.33 7.96 3.76
N GLY A 52 9.58 8.40 2.53
CA GLY A 52 10.06 9.73 2.20
C GLY A 52 11.54 9.99 2.50
N HIS A 53 12.31 8.97 2.90
CA HIS A 53 13.75 9.09 3.14
C HIS A 53 14.54 9.14 1.83
N VAL A 54 14.43 10.26 1.13
CA VAL A 54 15.17 10.55 -0.11
C VAL A 54 16.26 11.59 0.16
N THR A 55 17.35 11.53 -0.60
CA THR A 55 18.48 12.49 -0.49
C THR A 55 18.77 13.19 -1.80
N THR A 56 18.70 12.47 -2.91
CA THR A 56 18.99 12.99 -4.24
C THR A 56 18.07 12.39 -5.29
N GLU A 57 17.82 13.16 -6.33
CA GLU A 57 16.97 12.78 -7.46
C GLU A 57 17.70 13.10 -8.75
N CYS A 58 17.74 12.16 -9.69
CA CYS A 58 18.15 12.43 -11.06
C CYS A 58 16.92 12.78 -11.89
N GLY A 59 16.93 13.94 -12.55
CA GLY A 59 15.82 14.37 -13.41
C GLY A 59 15.51 13.45 -14.60
N ARG A 60 16.33 12.42 -14.85
CA ARG A 60 16.06 11.35 -15.83
C ARG A 60 15.68 10.03 -15.19
N HIS A 61 16.27 9.69 -14.05
CA HIS A 61 16.20 8.34 -13.48
C HIS A 61 15.46 8.26 -12.13
N GLY A 62 14.91 9.36 -11.61
CA GLY A 62 14.18 9.37 -10.33
C GLY A 62 15.12 9.40 -9.12
N PHE A 63 14.59 9.04 -7.95
CA PHE A 63 15.34 9.07 -6.70
C PHE A 63 16.51 8.07 -6.70
N LYS A 64 17.65 8.52 -6.20
CA LYS A 64 18.90 7.74 -6.13
C LYS A 64 19.11 7.19 -4.72
N HIS A 65 19.62 5.97 -4.65
CA HIS A 65 20.06 5.32 -3.41
C HIS A 65 21.26 4.41 -3.73
N PRO A 66 22.25 4.24 -2.83
CA PRO A 66 23.38 3.32 -3.05
C PRO A 66 22.99 1.87 -3.37
N ASP A 67 21.83 1.43 -2.85
CA ASP A 67 21.30 0.08 -3.08
C ASP A 67 20.50 -0.05 -4.40
N ILE A 68 20.27 1.05 -5.13
CA ILE A 68 19.74 1.00 -6.50
C ILE A 68 20.91 0.70 -7.44
N ARG A 69 20.67 -0.18 -8.43
CA ARG A 69 21.72 -0.69 -9.30
C ARG A 69 22.44 0.46 -10.02
N PRO A 70 23.79 0.51 -10.00
CA PRO A 70 24.55 1.57 -10.68
C PRO A 70 24.28 1.65 -12.19
N GLU A 71 23.88 0.55 -12.82
CA GLU A 71 23.49 0.48 -14.23
C GLU A 71 22.27 1.36 -14.55
N VAL A 72 21.44 1.65 -13.54
CA VAL A 72 20.29 2.55 -13.68
C VAL A 72 20.76 4.01 -13.80
N CYS A 73 21.63 4.46 -12.89
CA CYS A 73 22.10 5.84 -12.87
C CYS A 73 23.42 6.02 -12.10
N GLY A 74 24.55 5.66 -12.72
CA GLY A 74 25.89 5.86 -12.16
C GLY A 74 26.49 7.26 -12.31
N ALA A 75 25.75 8.23 -12.88
CA ALA A 75 26.25 9.58 -13.14
C ALA A 75 25.43 10.66 -12.41
N ASP A 76 26.03 11.84 -12.24
CA ASP A 76 25.34 13.03 -11.72
C ASP A 76 24.93 14.04 -12.79
N LYS A 77 25.43 13.86 -14.01
CA LYS A 77 25.07 14.68 -15.17
C LYS A 77 24.88 13.78 -16.38
N HIS A 78 23.83 14.03 -17.12
CA HIS A 78 23.50 13.37 -18.37
C HIS A 78 23.43 14.42 -19.47
N ASN A 79 24.22 14.22 -20.52
CA ASN A 79 24.09 15.00 -21.74
C ASN A 79 22.77 14.66 -22.45
N ALA A 80 22.35 15.54 -23.37
CA ALA A 80 21.25 15.22 -24.27
C ALA A 80 21.59 13.97 -25.07
N GLN A 81 20.61 13.05 -25.20
CA GLN A 81 20.80 11.80 -25.94
C GLN A 81 19.51 11.43 -26.67
N GLY A 82 19.55 11.45 -28.00
CA GLY A 82 18.35 11.22 -28.82
C GLY A 82 17.25 12.23 -28.49
N LYS A 83 16.09 11.73 -28.04
CA LYS A 83 14.95 12.56 -27.61
C LYS A 83 15.00 12.98 -26.14
N LEU A 84 15.99 12.51 -25.38
CA LEU A 84 16.10 12.79 -23.95
C LEU A 84 16.87 14.10 -23.72
N PRO A 85 16.28 15.10 -23.04
CA PRO A 85 16.96 16.34 -22.69
C PRO A 85 18.11 16.09 -21.70
N PRO A 86 19.07 17.03 -21.56
CA PRO A 86 20.07 16.92 -20.52
C PRO A 86 19.41 16.90 -19.14
N ALA A 87 20.00 16.17 -18.19
CA ALA A 87 19.49 16.01 -16.84
C ALA A 87 20.64 15.98 -15.83
N SER A 88 20.38 16.37 -14.59
CA SER A 88 21.36 16.32 -13.51
C SER A 88 20.74 15.80 -12.22
N THR A 89 21.58 15.28 -11.34
CA THR A 89 21.20 14.99 -9.96
C THR A 89 21.01 16.30 -9.18
N THR A 90 19.91 16.40 -8.46
CA THR A 90 19.61 17.48 -7.52
C THR A 90 19.41 16.91 -6.12
N ILE A 91 19.59 17.76 -5.10
CA ILE A 91 19.21 17.41 -3.73
C ILE A 91 17.69 17.29 -3.68
N ALA A 92 17.21 16.18 -3.12
CA ALA A 92 15.79 15.95 -2.90
C ALA A 92 15.40 16.39 -1.49
N THR A 93 14.23 17.00 -1.36
CA THR A 93 13.60 17.20 -0.06
C THR A 93 12.83 15.94 0.35
N ARG A 94 12.73 15.67 1.66
CA ARG A 94 11.96 14.53 2.19
C ARG A 94 10.57 14.50 1.57
N LEU A 95 10.16 13.34 1.05
CA LEU A 95 8.79 13.17 0.54
C LEU A 95 7.82 13.00 1.70
N ARG A 96 6.53 13.19 1.41
CA ARG A 96 5.47 12.75 2.32
C ARG A 96 5.54 11.22 2.40
N PRO A 97 5.63 10.64 3.61
CA PRO A 97 5.59 9.18 3.76
C PRO A 97 4.20 8.64 3.42
N VAL A 98 4.09 7.32 3.27
CA VAL A 98 2.79 6.63 3.24
C VAL A 98 1.98 7.00 4.48
N ASP A 99 0.78 7.53 4.27
CA ASP A 99 -0.07 8.04 5.35
C ASP A 99 -1.47 7.40 5.39
N LEU A 100 -1.77 6.49 4.45
CA LEU A 100 -2.93 5.63 4.45
C LEU A 100 -2.51 4.19 4.11
N ILE A 101 -2.78 3.28 5.03
CA ILE A 101 -2.54 1.85 4.89
C ILE A 101 -3.91 1.17 4.92
N ILE A 102 -4.23 0.45 3.84
CA ILE A 102 -5.44 -0.37 3.76
C ILE A 102 -5.02 -1.83 3.81
N GLN A 103 -5.50 -2.56 4.81
CA GLN A 103 -5.12 -3.94 5.06
C GLN A 103 -6.31 -4.86 4.90
N ASP A 104 -6.22 -5.78 3.96
CA ASP A 104 -7.24 -6.79 3.77
C ASP A 104 -7.01 -7.96 4.73
N GLU A 105 -8.09 -8.56 5.21
CA GLU A 105 -8.08 -9.79 5.99
C GLU A 105 -7.23 -9.76 7.26
N LEU A 106 -7.46 -8.75 8.12
CA LEU A 106 -6.75 -8.57 9.38
C LEU A 106 -6.76 -9.81 10.29
N HIS A 107 -7.80 -10.64 10.18
CA HIS A 107 -7.92 -11.88 10.94
C HIS A 107 -6.80 -12.89 10.63
N LEU A 108 -6.27 -12.90 9.39
CA LEU A 108 -5.16 -13.79 8.99
C LEU A 108 -3.83 -13.44 9.67
N ILE A 109 -3.69 -12.21 10.13
CA ILE A 109 -2.48 -11.71 10.80
C ILE A 109 -2.44 -12.16 12.27
N SER A 110 -3.56 -12.58 12.84
CA SER A 110 -3.67 -12.87 14.28
C SER A 110 -3.47 -14.33 14.67
N ASP A 111 -3.28 -15.19 13.67
CA ASP A 111 -2.87 -16.57 13.86
C ASP A 111 -1.32 -16.64 14.01
N ALA A 112 -0.68 -17.75 13.66
CA ALA A 112 0.73 -18.06 13.98
C ALA A 112 1.81 -17.02 13.60
N LEU A 113 1.47 -15.97 12.85
CA LEU A 113 2.38 -14.94 12.33
C LEU A 113 2.32 -13.59 13.09
N GLY A 114 1.37 -13.40 14.02
CA GLY A 114 1.05 -12.08 14.58
C GLY A 114 2.18 -11.34 15.29
N THR A 115 3.07 -12.05 15.99
CA THR A 115 4.21 -11.42 16.69
C THR A 115 5.21 -10.80 15.71
N MET A 116 5.52 -11.48 14.60
CA MET A 116 6.44 -10.93 13.60
C MET A 116 5.81 -9.75 12.87
N VAL A 117 4.53 -9.85 12.53
CA VAL A 117 3.82 -8.76 11.87
C VAL A 117 3.77 -7.52 12.78
N GLY A 118 3.50 -7.67 14.07
CA GLY A 118 3.53 -6.53 15.01
C GLY A 118 4.87 -5.78 15.05
N LEU A 119 6.01 -6.46 14.84
CA LEU A 119 7.32 -5.80 14.73
C LEU A 119 7.43 -4.96 13.45
N TYR A 120 7.01 -5.51 12.31
CA TYR A 120 6.97 -4.76 11.05
C TYR A 120 6.01 -3.59 11.12
N GLU A 121 4.81 -3.79 11.66
CA GLU A 121 3.81 -2.72 11.82
C GLU A 121 4.33 -1.58 12.69
N THR A 122 5.07 -1.89 13.78
CA THR A 122 5.71 -0.87 14.62
C THR A 122 6.78 -0.08 13.85
N ALA A 123 7.61 -0.77 13.06
CA ALA A 123 8.63 -0.11 12.25
C ALA A 123 8.02 0.75 11.13
N ILE A 124 7.02 0.22 10.41
CA ILE A 124 6.29 0.93 9.37
C ILE A 124 5.61 2.17 9.96
N ASP A 125 4.96 2.04 11.11
CA ASP A 125 4.31 3.14 11.80
C ASP A 125 5.29 4.27 12.16
N GLU A 126 6.47 3.93 12.68
CA GLU A 126 7.52 4.90 12.99
C GLU A 126 8.05 5.59 11.73
N LEU A 127 8.41 4.82 10.71
CA LEU A 127 8.96 5.34 9.45
C LEU A 127 7.93 6.20 8.69
N ALA A 128 6.66 5.84 8.78
CA ALA A 128 5.54 6.58 8.21
C ALA A 128 5.13 7.80 9.03
N THR A 129 5.66 7.95 10.25
CA THR A 129 5.33 9.07 11.11
C THR A 129 6.11 10.31 10.69
N TRP A 130 5.41 11.44 10.66
CA TRP A 130 5.97 12.74 10.27
C TRP A 130 5.38 13.88 11.10
N GLU A 131 6.00 15.05 11.01
CA GLU A 131 5.52 16.25 11.71
C GLU A 131 4.71 17.14 10.78
N VAL A 132 3.53 17.55 11.26
CA VAL A 132 2.66 18.55 10.62
C VAL A 132 2.35 19.60 11.67
N ASP A 133 2.75 20.85 11.43
CA ASP A 133 2.57 21.98 12.36
C ASP A 133 3.07 21.69 13.80
N GLY A 134 4.23 21.03 13.91
CA GLY A 134 4.84 20.64 15.19
C GLY A 134 4.12 19.49 15.90
N ARG A 135 3.20 18.80 15.23
CA ARG A 135 2.50 17.63 15.76
C ARG A 135 2.91 16.38 15.02
N ARG A 136 3.18 15.33 15.80
CA ARG A 136 3.49 14.00 15.28
C ARG A 136 2.23 13.34 14.73
N VAL A 137 2.22 13.06 13.43
CA VAL A 137 1.12 12.42 12.70
C VAL A 137 1.55 11.03 12.26
N ARG A 138 0.85 10.00 12.74
CA ARG A 138 1.05 8.59 12.37
C ARG A 138 0.16 8.25 11.15
N PRO A 139 0.46 7.22 10.34
CA PRO A 139 -0.39 6.85 9.19
C PRO A 139 -1.81 6.47 9.62
N LYS A 140 -2.80 6.60 8.75
CA LYS A 140 -4.15 6.07 8.96
C LYS A 140 -4.18 4.61 8.53
N VAL A 141 -4.67 3.72 9.39
CA VAL A 141 -4.85 2.30 9.06
C VAL A 141 -6.34 2.02 8.94
N VAL A 142 -6.75 1.43 7.81
CA VAL A 142 -8.09 0.90 7.57
C VAL A 142 -7.92 -0.58 7.30
N ALA A 143 -8.66 -1.44 8.01
CA ALA A 143 -8.54 -2.87 7.84
C ALA A 143 -9.90 -3.53 7.64
N SER A 144 -9.95 -4.54 6.76
CA SER A 144 -11.11 -5.43 6.63
C SER A 144 -10.89 -6.66 7.54
N THR A 145 -11.97 -7.23 8.07
CA THR A 145 -11.89 -8.48 8.84
C THR A 145 -13.21 -9.24 8.77
N ALA A 146 -13.14 -10.56 8.63
CA ALA A 146 -14.29 -11.45 8.69
C ALA A 146 -14.78 -11.67 10.14
N THR A 147 -13.95 -11.40 11.14
CA THR A 147 -14.28 -11.61 12.56
C THR A 147 -14.01 -10.34 13.38
N VAL A 148 -14.99 -9.94 14.21
CA VAL A 148 -14.91 -8.77 15.10
C VAL A 148 -14.74 -9.14 16.58
N ARG A 149 -14.74 -10.44 16.92
CA ARG A 149 -14.54 -10.89 18.31
C ARG A 149 -13.12 -10.50 18.77
N ARG A 150 -13.01 -9.77 19.88
CA ARG A 150 -11.75 -9.24 20.44
C ARG A 150 -10.95 -8.33 19.49
N ALA A 151 -11.59 -7.76 18.46
CA ALA A 151 -10.92 -6.91 17.48
C ALA A 151 -10.21 -5.72 18.11
N GLU A 152 -10.74 -5.17 19.23
CA GLU A 152 -10.10 -4.06 19.92
C GLU A 152 -8.75 -4.46 20.54
N GLU A 153 -8.68 -5.59 21.25
CA GLU A 153 -7.43 -6.11 21.81
C GLU A 153 -6.42 -6.45 20.72
N GLN A 154 -6.88 -7.07 19.63
CA GLN A 154 -6.07 -7.43 18.47
C GLN A 154 -5.51 -6.19 17.75
N ALA A 155 -6.35 -5.21 17.45
CA ALA A 155 -5.94 -3.96 16.82
C ALA A 155 -4.97 -3.18 17.70
N TYR A 156 -5.20 -3.19 19.02
CA TYR A 156 -4.27 -2.57 19.97
C TYR A 156 -2.93 -3.32 20.02
N ALA A 157 -2.93 -4.65 20.02
CA ALA A 157 -1.71 -5.45 20.04
C ALA A 157 -0.85 -5.28 18.77
N LEU A 158 -1.48 -5.14 17.60
CA LEU A 158 -0.78 -4.98 16.32
C LEU A 158 -0.35 -3.53 16.04
N PHE A 159 -1.26 -2.56 16.21
CA PHE A 159 -1.02 -1.18 15.77
C PHE A 159 -0.85 -0.18 16.91
N ARG A 160 -1.08 -0.58 18.16
CA ARG A 160 -1.08 0.31 19.33
C ARG A 160 -2.01 1.51 19.11
N ARG A 161 -3.24 1.23 18.68
CA ARG A 161 -4.27 2.22 18.33
C ARG A 161 -5.62 1.82 18.89
N ARG A 162 -6.49 2.82 19.09
CA ARG A 162 -7.91 2.60 19.40
C ARG A 162 -8.63 2.19 18.11
N LEU A 163 -9.45 1.15 18.21
CA LEU A 163 -10.26 0.66 17.10
C LEU A 163 -11.51 1.53 16.93
N ALA A 164 -11.89 1.79 15.68
CA ALA A 164 -13.21 2.28 15.31
C ALA A 164 -13.78 1.28 14.30
N ILE A 165 -14.91 0.66 14.64
CA ILE A 165 -15.56 -0.34 13.78
C ILE A 165 -16.51 0.37 12.83
N PHE A 166 -16.41 0.05 11.54
CA PHE A 166 -17.33 0.50 10.51
C PHE A 166 -17.71 -0.68 9.59
N PRO A 167 -19.00 -0.88 9.28
CA PRO A 167 -20.15 -0.18 9.87
C PRO A 167 -20.27 -0.48 11.38
N PRO A 168 -20.79 0.46 12.19
CA PRO A 168 -21.00 0.23 13.61
C PRO A 168 -21.98 -0.95 13.80
N PRO A 169 -21.84 -1.73 14.89
CA PRO A 169 -22.80 -2.79 15.19
C PRO A 169 -24.20 -2.17 15.35
N GLY A 170 -25.16 -2.71 14.62
CA GLY A 170 -26.58 -2.38 14.75
C GLY A 170 -27.18 -2.95 16.04
N LEU A 171 -28.44 -2.59 16.31
CA LEU A 171 -29.21 -3.22 17.39
C LEU A 171 -29.56 -4.68 17.05
N ASP A 172 -29.69 -4.97 15.76
CA ASP A 172 -29.97 -6.28 15.21
C ASP A 172 -28.84 -6.69 14.25
N VAL A 173 -28.47 -7.96 14.28
CA VAL A 173 -27.52 -8.53 13.32
C VAL A 173 -28.13 -8.63 11.92
N GLU A 174 -29.46 -8.73 11.84
CA GLU A 174 -30.22 -8.83 10.60
C GLU A 174 -30.51 -7.46 9.97
N ASP A 175 -30.36 -6.36 10.73
CA ASP A 175 -30.57 -5.00 10.25
C ASP A 175 -29.56 -4.02 10.88
N SER A 176 -28.57 -3.67 10.06
CA SER A 176 -27.47 -2.77 10.45
C SER A 176 -27.62 -1.37 9.87
N PHE A 177 -28.78 -0.98 9.32
CA PHE A 177 -28.99 0.20 8.45
C PHE A 177 -28.21 0.17 7.11
N PHE A 178 -26.97 -0.35 7.10
CA PHE A 178 -26.14 -0.51 5.90
C PHE A 178 -26.47 -1.77 5.10
N ALA A 179 -26.93 -2.82 5.78
CA ALA A 179 -27.37 -4.07 5.18
C ALA A 179 -28.54 -4.64 5.98
N ARG A 180 -29.51 -5.22 5.27
CA ARG A 180 -30.65 -5.94 5.84
C ARG A 180 -30.70 -7.35 5.28
N GLN A 181 -30.87 -8.34 6.15
CA GLN A 181 -31.09 -9.72 5.77
C GLN A 181 -32.49 -9.86 5.17
N VAL A 182 -32.56 -10.45 3.98
CA VAL A 182 -33.81 -10.75 3.29
C VAL A 182 -34.08 -12.25 3.44
N PRO A 183 -35.31 -12.66 3.79
CA PRO A 183 -35.69 -14.07 3.82
C PRO A 183 -35.43 -14.74 2.46
N VAL A 184 -35.04 -16.01 2.48
CA VAL A 184 -34.87 -16.77 1.24
C VAL A 184 -36.25 -17.25 0.78
N ASP A 185 -36.67 -16.78 -0.39
CA ASP A 185 -37.90 -17.19 -1.06
C ASP A 185 -37.68 -17.31 -2.59
N ASP A 186 -38.75 -17.54 -3.34
CA ASP A 186 -38.69 -17.70 -4.79
C ASP A 186 -38.29 -16.39 -5.52
N GLU A 187 -38.55 -15.22 -4.94
CA GLU A 187 -38.17 -13.91 -5.48
C GLU A 187 -36.74 -13.49 -5.06
N HIS A 188 -36.28 -13.97 -3.89
CA HIS A 188 -34.96 -13.75 -3.32
C HIS A 188 -34.25 -15.09 -3.09
N PRO A 189 -33.97 -15.86 -4.15
CA PRO A 189 -33.20 -17.08 -3.99
C PRO A 189 -31.83 -16.68 -3.42
N GLY A 190 -31.45 -17.28 -2.29
CA GLY A 190 -30.12 -17.09 -1.70
C GLY A 190 -29.00 -17.55 -2.66
N ARG A 191 -27.80 -17.83 -2.15
CA ARG A 191 -26.73 -18.34 -3.02
C ARG A 191 -27.08 -19.71 -3.60
N ARG A 192 -27.23 -19.79 -4.92
CA ARG A 192 -27.28 -21.06 -5.67
C ARG A 192 -25.86 -21.45 -6.09
N TYR A 193 -25.40 -22.60 -5.63
CA TYR A 193 -24.13 -23.19 -6.05
C TYR A 193 -24.42 -24.22 -7.14
N LEU A 194 -23.82 -24.04 -8.32
CA LEU A 194 -23.89 -25.01 -9.41
C LEU A 194 -22.50 -25.60 -9.63
N GLY A 195 -22.32 -26.88 -9.30
CA GLY A 195 -21.11 -27.62 -9.62
C GLY A 195 -21.30 -28.41 -10.92
N ILE A 196 -20.36 -28.28 -11.86
CA ILE A 196 -20.29 -29.14 -13.04
C ILE A 196 -19.17 -30.14 -12.81
N CYS A 197 -19.53 -31.42 -12.64
CA CYS A 197 -18.56 -32.51 -12.58
C CYS A 197 -18.41 -33.08 -14.00
N ALA A 198 -17.35 -32.67 -14.71
CA ALA A 198 -17.00 -33.26 -15.98
C ALA A 198 -16.36 -34.64 -15.71
N GLN A 199 -16.86 -35.71 -16.34
CA GLN A 199 -16.13 -36.97 -16.35
C GLN A 199 -14.89 -36.80 -17.22
N GLY A 200 -13.72 -36.92 -16.58
CA GLY A 200 -12.46 -37.28 -17.22
C GLY A 200 -12.26 -38.78 -17.09
#